data_AF-A0A3C1A5I7-F1
#
_entry.id   AF-A0A3C1A5I7-F1
#
_cell.length_a   1.000
_cell.length_b   1.000
_cell.length_c   1.000
_cell.angle_alpha   90.00
_cell.angle_beta   90.00
_cell.angle_gamma   90.00
#
_symmetry.space_group_name_H-M   'P 1'
#
loop_
_entity.id
_entity.type
_entity.pdbx_description
1 polymer ?
#
loop_
_entity_poly.entity_id
_entity_poly.type
_entity_poly.pdbx_seq_one_letter_code
_entity_poly.pdbx_strand_id
1 'polypeptide(L)' 'MAKIDFWLTQGGLLLIASWRRSGSSVSEIAEKIGISQKKLESLAKSEKALSDALKYGREQTDAMVEE' A
#
# COMPACT_ATOMS: atom_id res chain seq x y z
N MET A 1 2.45 -5.57 19.41
CA MET A 1 2.76 -6.48 18.29
C MET A 1 1.64 -6.60 17.24
N ALA A 2 0.53 -5.84 17.29
CA ALA A 2 -0.67 -6.09 16.47
C ALA A 2 -1.04 -4.99 15.45
N LYS A 3 -0.09 -4.14 15.02
CA LYS A 3 -0.43 -3.06 14.07
C LYS A 3 -0.57 -3.58 12.64
N ILE A 4 0.31 -4.48 12.19
CA ILE A 4 0.33 -4.97 10.80
C ILE A 4 -0.93 -5.77 10.46
N ASP A 5 -1.41 -6.60 11.37
CA ASP A 5 -2.60 -7.44 11.17
C ASP A 5 -3.83 -6.60 10.80
N PHE A 6 -4.04 -5.47 11.49
CA PHE A 6 -5.08 -4.49 11.14
C PHE A 6 -4.92 -3.94 9.72
N TRP A 7 -3.70 -3.65 9.27
CA TRP A 7 -3.44 -3.14 7.92
C TRP A 7 -3.69 -4.18 6.82
N LEU A 8 -3.69 -5.46 7.17
CA LEU A 8 -4.04 -6.56 6.28
C LEU A 8 -5.55 -6.86 6.27
N THR A 9 -6.34 -6.21 7.13
CA THR A 9 -7.80 -6.27 7.06
C THR A 9 -8.35 -5.28 6.03
N GLN A 10 -9.58 -5.51 5.58
CA GLN A 10 -10.28 -4.63 4.65
C GLN A 10 -10.31 -3.16 5.11
N GLY A 11 -10.44 -2.90 6.42
CA GLY A 11 -10.46 -1.54 6.96
C GLY A 11 -9.11 -0.83 6.85
N GLY A 12 -8.02 -1.54 7.13
CA GLY A 12 -6.66 -1.01 6.98
C GLY A 12 -6.28 -0.79 5.51
N LEU A 13 -6.66 -1.71 4.64
CA LEU A 13 -6.47 -1.58 3.19
C LEU A 13 -7.21 -0.37 2.62
N LEU A 14 -8.43 -0.10 3.08
CA LEU A 14 -9.22 1.07 2.65
C LEU A 14 -8.56 2.41 3.07
N LEU A 15 -7.96 2.46 4.26
CA LEU A 15 -7.18 3.62 4.72
C LEU A 15 -5.95 3.84 3.84
N ILE A 16 -5.22 2.77 3.52
CA ILE A 16 -4.04 2.82 2.64
C ILE A 16 -4.42 3.31 1.23
N ALA A 17 -5.50 2.76 0.67
CA ALA A 17 -6.05 3.21 -0.62
C ALA A 17 -6.47 4.69 -0.58
N SER A 18 -7.04 5.16 0.53
CA SER A 18 -7.42 6.57 0.71
C SER A 18 -6.21 7.50 0.78
N TRP A 19 -5.13 7.09 1.47
CA TRP A 19 -3.88 7.84 1.49
C TRP A 19 -3.20 7.87 0.13
N ARG A 20 -3.19 6.74 -0.57
CA ARG A 20 -2.70 6.64 -1.95
C ARG A 20 -3.47 7.54 -2.90
N ARG A 21 -4.80 7.59 -2.80
CA ARG A 21 -5.65 8.53 -3.55
C ARG A 21 -5.34 10.00 -3.19
N SER A 22 -4.94 10.27 -1.95
CA SER A 22 -4.55 11.60 -1.50
C SER A 22 -3.15 12.02 -1.96
N GLY A 23 -2.41 11.14 -2.65
CA GLY A 23 -1.05 11.39 -3.14
C GLY A 23 0.07 10.97 -2.17
N SER A 24 -0.26 10.28 -1.07
CA SER A 24 0.79 9.77 -0.17
C SER A 24 1.66 8.73 -0.87
N SER A 25 2.97 8.87 -0.69
CA SER A 25 3.94 7.89 -1.18
C SER A 25 3.97 6.65 -0.29
N VAL A 26 4.44 5.53 -0.84
CA VAL A 26 4.59 4.25 -0.10
C VAL A 26 5.43 4.46 1.17
N SER A 27 6.49 5.27 1.10
CA SER A 27 7.35 5.61 2.23
C SER A 27 6.59 6.36 3.34
N GLU A 28 5.78 7.36 2.98
CA GLU A 28 4.96 8.09 3.96
C GLU A 28 3.87 7.22 4.59
N ILE A 29 3.25 6.34 3.81
CA ILE A 29 2.27 5.38 4.31
C ILE A 29 2.95 4.43 5.30
N ALA A 30 4.16 3.96 4.98
CA ALA A 30 4.94 3.12 5.88
C ALA A 30 5.23 3.85 7.21
N GLU A 31 5.61 5.13 7.15
CA GLU A 31 5.80 5.97 8.35
C GLU A 31 4.51 6.17 9.16
N LYS A 32 3.37 6.44 8.50
CA LYS A 32 2.05 6.55 9.16
C LYS A 32 1.64 5.26 9.86
N ILE A 33 1.94 4.12 9.23
CA ILE A 33 1.68 2.78 9.79
C ILE A 33 2.68 2.45 10.91
N GLY A 34 3.85 3.10 10.92
CA GLY A 34 4.95 2.81 11.83
C GLY A 34 5.74 1.56 11.45
N ILE A 35 5.86 1.28 10.15
CA ILE A 35 6.69 0.20 9.62
C ILE A 35 7.72 0.76 8.63
N SER A 36 8.78 0.00 8.38
CA SER A 36 9.75 0.35 7.34
C SER A 36 9.14 0.17 5.95
N GLN A 37 9.50 1.04 5.01
CA GLN A 37 9.11 0.91 3.59
C GLN A 37 9.36 -0.51 3.05
N LYS A 38 10.51 -1.09 3.36
CA LYS A 38 10.89 -2.46 2.96
C LYS A 38 9.91 -3.52 3.46
N LYS A 39 9.34 -3.32 4.66
CA LYS A 39 8.30 -4.20 5.24
C LYS A 39 7.00 -4.05 4.46
N LEU A 40 6.60 -2.82 4.16
CA LEU A 40 5.39 -2.53 3.38
C LEU A 40 5.48 -3.10 1.96
N GLU A 41 6.62 -2.97 1.29
CA GLU A 41 6.88 -3.58 -0.02
C GLU A 41 6.86 -5.12 0.04
N SER A 42 7.44 -5.71 1.08
CA SER A 42 7.38 -7.16 1.29
C SER A 42 5.94 -7.65 1.50
N LEU A 43 5.12 -6.89 2.22
CA LEU A 43 3.71 -7.20 2.38
C LEU A 43 2.96 -7.04 1.06
N ALA A 44 3.27 -6.02 0.26
CA ALA A 44 2.65 -5.80 -1.05
C ALA A 44 3.00 -6.90 -2.07
N LYS A 45 4.12 -7.62 -1.86
CA LYS A 45 4.47 -8.83 -2.63
C LYS A 45 3.72 -10.07 -2.16
N SER A 46 3.47 -10.18 -0.85
CA SER A 46 2.81 -11.35 -0.26
C SER A 46 1.28 -11.26 -0.32
N GLU A 47 0.73 -10.06 -0.23
CA GLU A 47 -0.71 -9.79 -0.16
C GLU A 47 -1.15 -8.95 -1.36
N LYS A 48 -1.91 -9.59 -2.26
CA LYS A 48 -2.39 -8.96 -3.48
C LYS A 48 -3.27 -7.75 -3.19
N ALA A 49 -4.11 -7.80 -2.15
CA ALA A 49 -5.02 -6.71 -1.79
C ALA A 49 -4.27 -5.44 -1.35
N LEU A 50 -3.15 -5.59 -0.64
CA LEU A 50 -2.28 -4.48 -0.28
C LEU A 50 -1.54 -3.94 -1.50
N SER A 51 -1.06 -4.83 -2.37
CA SER A 51 -0.48 -4.45 -3.66
C SER A 51 -1.44 -3.60 -4.49
N ASP A 52 -2.71 -4.02 -4.56
CA ASP A 52 -3.79 -3.34 -5.25
C ASP A 52 -4.03 -1.95 -4.64
N ALA A 53 -4.19 -1.86 -3.31
CA ALA A 53 -4.38 -0.59 -2.61
C ALA A 53 -3.21 0.40 -2.84
N LEU A 54 -1.99 -0.11 -2.95
CA LEU A 54 -0.79 0.68 -3.26
C LEU A 54 -0.69 1.06 -4.74
N LYS A 55 -1.06 0.15 -5.66
CA LYS A 55 -1.06 0.37 -7.12
C LYS A 55 -2.16 1.32 -7.59
N TYR A 56 -3.36 1.26 -7.03
CA TYR A 56 -4.50 2.10 -7.45
C TYR A 56 -4.26 3.60 -7.24
N GLY A 57 -3.42 4.02 -6.28
CA GLY A 57 -2.98 5.43 -6.21
C GLY A 57 -1.97 5.85 -7.28
N ARG A 58 -1.41 4.87 -8.01
CA ARG A 58 -0.44 5.06 -9.09
C ARG A 58 -0.99 4.72 -10.47
N GLU A 59 -2.27 4.39 -10.64
CA GLU A 59 -2.82 4.12 -11.98
C GLU A 59 -2.90 5.38 -12.87
N GLN A 60 -2.41 6.53 -12.42
CA GLN A 60 -1.99 7.63 -13.29
C GLN A 60 -0.52 7.56 -13.77
N THR A 61 0.25 6.52 -13.47
CA THR A 61 1.70 6.47 -13.75
C THR A 61 2.24 5.07 -14.05
N ASP A 62 1.46 4.23 -14.73
CA ASP A 62 2.01 3.05 -15.45
C ASP A 62 1.00 2.60 -16.54
N ALA A 63 0.75 3.46 -17.53
CA ALA A 63 1.06 3.03 -18.89
C ALA A 63 2.44 2.35 -18.96
N MET A 64 2.48 1.02 -19.19
CA MET A 64 3.44 0.28 -20.03
C MET A 64 3.35 -1.24 -19.77
N VAL A 65 2.80 -1.98 -20.75
CA VAL A 65 3.54 -2.97 -21.57
C VAL A 65 3.71 -4.34 -20.90
N GLU A 66 2.77 -5.24 -21.22
CA GLU A 66 3.11 -6.59 -21.67
C GLU A 66 2.86 -6.59 -23.20
N GLU A 67 3.92 -6.41 -23.98
CA GLU A 67 4.03 -6.99 -25.34
C GLU A 67 4.64 -8.39 -25.19
#